data_AF-A0A943S014-F1
#
_entry.id   AF-A0A943S014-F1
#
_cell.length_a   1.000
_cell.length_b   1.000
_cell.length_c   1.000
_cell.angle_alpha   90.00
_cell.angle_beta   90.00
_cell.angle_gamma   90.00
#
_symmetry.space_group_name_H-M   'P 1'
#
loop_
_entity.id
_entity.type
_entity.pdbx_description
1 polymer ?
#
loop_
_entity_poly.entity_id
_entity_poly.type
_entity_poly.pdbx_seq_one_letter_code
_entity_poly.pdbx_strand_id
1 'polypeptide(L)'
;MGGFLFLWPSLGTSIPAFAYLCNSMILLLAIEALKIQKKFRKVSDKHFYLEKQGYTYNENRLGDEMERSRKPKKRKFGTTVLEQTDDNISMFKEQHPQEFKTPGEVVDLLASLCLRVNKGAAAELSAFCAQRVKSIQDELSGYGDAESLSLAADDLNDKLSYYKTLRNHMLRFVPQDSLVDKRPSMKRVDLRDGSYLVVPDDWPVVNESNAASCDYAFVLEVRNASDAIPHYVYLSSKEVCPTDEVLDAIADIWPGIRDVQTSQVEPIYDKDGMILNADEWMKAPIIGVFPIRDASSFSWEDKAPYGAMVYRH
;
A
#
# COMPACT_ATOMS: atom_id res chain seq x y z
N MET A 1 -48.90 16.66 -39.39
CA MET A 1 -47.55 16.56 -39.98
C MET A 1 -46.59 17.12 -38.93
N GLY A 2 -45.94 16.34 -38.06
CA GLY A 2 -44.97 15.26 -38.32
C GLY A 2 -43.55 15.86 -38.23
N GLY A 3 -42.94 15.94 -37.04
CA GLY A 3 -41.69 15.22 -36.66
C GLY A 3 -40.47 16.15 -36.81
N PHE A 4 -39.44 16.25 -35.96
CA PHE A 4 -38.79 15.33 -35.03
C PHE A 4 -38.09 16.15 -33.90
N LEU A 5 -38.26 15.73 -32.64
CA LEU A 5 -37.39 16.09 -31.51
C LEU A 5 -36.76 14.78 -31.04
N PHE A 6 -35.43 14.69 -31.09
CA PHE A 6 -34.69 13.54 -30.55
C PHE A 6 -34.74 13.57 -29.02
N LEU A 7 -35.47 12.61 -28.44
CA LEU A 7 -35.39 12.22 -27.03
C LEU A 7 -34.31 11.13 -26.89
N TRP A 8 -33.25 11.43 -26.16
CA TRP A 8 -32.33 10.43 -25.63
C TRP A 8 -32.97 9.80 -24.38
N PRO A 9 -33.03 8.47 -24.21
CA PRO A 9 -33.48 7.88 -22.96
C PRO A 9 -32.34 7.91 -21.95
N SER A 10 -32.59 8.58 -20.83
CA SER A 10 -31.90 8.36 -19.57
C SER A 10 -32.04 6.89 -19.13
N LEU A 11 -30.93 6.18 -19.01
CA LEU A 11 -30.85 4.94 -18.23
C LEU A 11 -29.86 5.18 -17.10
N GLY A 12 -30.40 5.76 -16.02
CA GLY A 12 -29.78 5.74 -14.71
C GLY A 12 -29.90 4.33 -14.13
N THR A 13 -28.80 3.58 -14.18
CA THR A 13 -28.51 2.57 -13.17
C THR A 13 -27.32 3.07 -12.39
N SER A 14 -27.55 3.28 -11.10
CA SER A 14 -26.72 4.04 -10.20
C SER A 14 -25.36 3.34 -9.96
N ILE A 15 -24.29 4.12 -10.08
CA ILE A 15 -22.89 3.80 -9.76
C ILE A 15 -22.68 3.09 -8.39
N PRO A 16 -23.51 3.27 -7.34
CA PRO A 16 -23.37 2.52 -6.08
C PRO A 16 -23.63 1.02 -6.20
N ALA A 17 -24.45 0.55 -7.15
CA ALA A 17 -24.76 -0.87 -7.29
C ALA A 17 -23.58 -1.68 -7.85
N PHE A 18 -22.77 -1.07 -8.71
CA PHE A 18 -21.58 -1.70 -9.29
C PHE A 18 -20.40 -1.74 -8.30
N ALA A 19 -20.25 -0.69 -7.50
CA ALA A 19 -19.27 -0.64 -6.40
C ALA A 19 -19.59 -1.67 -5.29
N TYR A 20 -20.88 -1.91 -5.01
CA TYR A 20 -21.31 -2.93 -4.04
C TYR A 20 -21.03 -4.35 -4.54
N LEU A 21 -21.19 -4.61 -5.84
CA LEU A 21 -20.88 -5.90 -6.47
C LEU A 21 -19.36 -6.17 -6.54
N CYS A 22 -18.54 -5.15 -6.84
CA CYS A 22 -17.09 -5.30 -6.85
C CYS A 22 -16.52 -5.51 -5.44
N ASN A 23 -17.04 -4.79 -4.44
CA ASN A 23 -16.66 -5.01 -3.04
C ASN A 23 -17.12 -6.38 -2.53
N SER A 24 -18.28 -6.90 -2.96
CA SER A 24 -18.72 -8.24 -2.55
C SER A 24 -17.87 -9.35 -3.18
N MET A 25 -17.42 -9.18 -4.44
CA MET A 25 -16.53 -10.13 -5.11
C MET A 25 -15.13 -10.16 -4.48
N ILE A 26 -14.56 -8.99 -4.17
CA ILE A 26 -13.27 -8.89 -3.48
C ILE A 26 -13.36 -9.48 -2.06
N LEU A 27 -14.48 -9.24 -1.37
CA LEU A 27 -14.75 -9.82 -0.05
C LEU A 27 -14.94 -11.34 -0.13
N LEU A 28 -15.61 -11.86 -1.16
CA LEU A 28 -15.77 -13.31 -1.40
C LEU A 28 -14.42 -13.99 -1.71
N LEU A 29 -13.59 -13.38 -2.55
CA LEU A 29 -12.25 -13.88 -2.85
C LEU A 29 -11.34 -13.84 -1.61
N ALA A 30 -11.44 -12.79 -0.79
CA ALA A 30 -10.70 -12.69 0.47
C ALA A 30 -11.20 -13.69 1.53
N ILE A 31 -12.51 -13.92 1.63
CA ILE A 31 -13.10 -14.90 2.56
C ILE A 31 -12.74 -16.33 2.15
N GLU A 32 -12.78 -16.67 0.86
CA GLU A 32 -12.36 -18.00 0.40
C GLU A 32 -10.85 -18.21 0.57
N ALA A 33 -10.02 -17.20 0.29
CA ALA A 33 -8.58 -17.27 0.57
C ALA A 33 -8.29 -17.48 2.07
N LEU A 34 -9.00 -16.79 2.96
CA LEU A 34 -8.87 -16.95 4.42
C LEU A 34 -9.39 -18.31 4.93
N LYS A 35 -10.45 -18.86 4.33
CA LYS A 35 -10.93 -20.22 4.64
C LYS A 35 -9.92 -21.27 4.20
N ILE A 36 -9.33 -21.12 3.02
CA ILE A 36 -8.27 -21.99 2.50
C ILE A 36 -7.05 -21.94 3.44
N GLN A 37 -6.59 -20.75 3.84
CA GLN A 37 -5.49 -20.62 4.81
C GLN A 37 -5.79 -21.24 6.18
N LYS A 38 -7.00 -21.03 6.75
CA LYS A 38 -7.40 -21.66 8.02
C LYS A 38 -7.46 -23.19 7.92
N LYS A 39 -7.82 -23.73 6.76
CA LYS A 39 -7.85 -25.17 6.51
C LYS A 39 -6.43 -25.74 6.38
N PHE A 40 -5.52 -25.02 5.74
CA PHE A 40 -4.08 -25.37 5.68
C PHE A 40 -3.41 -25.35 7.06
N ARG A 41 -3.67 -24.32 7.91
CA ARG A 41 -3.17 -24.30 9.30
C ARG A 41 -3.67 -25.50 10.11
N LYS A 42 -4.97 -25.84 10.01
CA LYS A 42 -5.54 -27.02 10.70
C LYS A 42 -4.95 -28.36 10.26
N VAL A 43 -4.54 -28.48 8.99
CA VAL A 43 -3.90 -29.70 8.46
C VAL A 43 -2.44 -29.79 8.89
N SER A 44 -1.73 -28.66 8.89
CA SER A 44 -0.35 -28.55 9.40
C SER A 44 -0.27 -28.87 10.89
N ASP A 45 -1.17 -28.32 11.71
CA ASP A 45 -1.21 -28.59 13.16
C ASP A 45 -1.56 -30.06 13.45
N LYS A 46 -2.43 -30.68 12.65
CA LYS A 46 -2.73 -32.12 12.77
C LYS A 46 -1.54 -33.01 12.44
N HIS A 47 -0.76 -32.66 11.42
CA HIS A 47 0.46 -33.39 11.06
C HIS A 47 1.53 -33.27 12.16
N PHE A 48 1.66 -32.08 12.76
CA PHE A 48 2.62 -31.83 13.84
C PHE A 48 2.27 -32.55 15.14
N TYR A 49 0.97 -32.70 15.45
CA TYR A 49 0.51 -33.47 16.61
C TYR A 49 0.68 -34.99 16.45
N LEU A 50 0.62 -35.51 15.22
CA LEU A 50 0.78 -36.94 14.94
C LEU A 50 2.24 -37.39 14.97
N GLU A 51 3.20 -36.52 14.64
CA GLU A 51 4.64 -36.83 14.76
C GLU A 51 5.14 -36.87 16.22
N LYS A 52 4.46 -36.21 17.16
CA LYS A 52 4.85 -36.19 18.59
C LYS A 52 4.37 -37.39 19.41
N GLN A 53 3.43 -38.19 18.92
CA GLN A 53 2.96 -39.39 19.61
C GLN A 53 3.53 -40.64 18.95
N GLY A 54 4.71 -41.05 19.41
CA GLY A 54 5.33 -42.31 19.01
C GLY A 54 4.44 -43.52 19.31
N TYR A 55 4.14 -44.31 18.29
CA TYR A 55 3.73 -45.71 18.44
C TYR A 55 4.57 -46.58 17.50
N THR A 56 5.49 -47.30 18.11
CA THR A 56 6.21 -48.43 17.54
C THR A 56 5.28 -49.66 17.44
N TYR A 57 5.21 -50.23 16.23
CA TYR A 57 5.14 -51.67 15.92
C TYR A 57 4.03 -52.54 16.58
N ASN A 58 2.95 -52.80 15.83
CA ASN A 58 2.46 -54.15 15.49
C ASN A 58 1.05 -54.07 14.87
N GLU A 59 0.94 -54.38 13.57
CA GLU A 59 0.11 -55.49 13.05
C GLU A 59 -0.15 -55.28 11.54
N ASN A 60 0.74 -55.89 10.76
CA ASN A 60 0.68 -56.11 9.31
C ASN A 60 -0.49 -57.05 8.90
N ARG A 61 -1.72 -56.84 9.38
CA ARG A 61 -2.88 -57.69 9.05
C ARG A 61 -4.17 -56.96 8.70
N LEU A 62 -4.22 -55.64 8.80
CA LEU A 62 -5.37 -54.83 8.35
C LEU A 62 -5.08 -53.99 7.08
N GLY A 63 -3.81 -53.94 6.63
CA GLY A 63 -3.42 -53.25 5.39
C GLY A 63 -3.88 -53.95 4.11
N ASP A 64 -3.89 -55.28 4.10
CA ASP A 64 -4.12 -56.05 2.87
C ASP A 64 -5.60 -56.08 2.42
N GLU A 65 -6.57 -55.85 3.31
CA GLU A 65 -7.99 -55.85 2.94
C GLU A 65 -8.52 -54.46 2.55
N MET A 66 -7.94 -53.36 3.06
CA MET A 66 -8.30 -52.00 2.62
C MET A 66 -7.55 -51.56 1.35
N GLU A 67 -6.35 -52.08 1.07
CA GLU A 67 -5.58 -51.75 -0.16
C GLU A 67 -6.18 -52.32 -1.45
N ARG A 68 -7.12 -53.28 -1.38
CA ARG A 68 -7.79 -53.80 -2.59
C ARG A 68 -8.82 -52.87 -3.24
N SER A 69 -9.20 -51.75 -2.60
CA SER A 69 -10.26 -50.86 -3.14
C SER A 69 -9.83 -49.48 -3.64
N ARG A 70 -8.55 -49.08 -3.48
CA ARG A 70 -8.04 -47.84 -4.07
C ARG A 70 -6.67 -48.05 -4.70
N LYS A 71 -6.65 -48.67 -5.88
CA LYS A 71 -5.49 -48.49 -6.78
C LYS A 71 -5.32 -46.98 -7.00
N PRO A 72 -4.18 -46.37 -6.65
CA PRO A 72 -3.93 -44.99 -7.04
C PRO A 72 -4.03 -44.94 -8.57
N LYS A 73 -4.94 -44.12 -9.10
CA LYS A 73 -5.03 -43.90 -10.54
C LYS A 73 -3.65 -43.41 -10.96
N LYS A 74 -2.95 -44.17 -11.80
CA LYS A 74 -1.67 -43.75 -12.39
C LYS A 74 -1.94 -42.49 -13.21
N ARG A 75 -1.65 -41.32 -12.63
CA ARG A 75 -1.71 -40.02 -13.32
C ARG A 75 -0.39 -39.85 -14.08
N LYS A 76 -0.47 -39.59 -15.39
CA LYS A 76 0.70 -39.24 -16.19
C LYS A 76 0.94 -37.75 -16.03
N PHE A 77 1.97 -37.38 -15.28
CA PHE A 77 2.42 -35.99 -15.19
C PHE A 77 3.31 -35.67 -16.40
N GLY A 78 3.14 -34.47 -16.97
CA GLY A 78 4.23 -33.84 -17.71
C GLY A 78 5.32 -33.44 -16.72
N THR A 79 6.60 -33.50 -17.10
CA THR A 79 7.78 -33.33 -16.25
C THR A 79 7.89 -31.98 -15.51
N THR A 80 6.92 -31.08 -15.66
CA THR A 80 6.98 -29.67 -15.24
C THR A 80 5.81 -29.21 -14.37
N VAL A 81 4.82 -30.06 -14.07
CA VAL A 81 3.69 -29.71 -13.18
C VAL A 81 3.85 -30.41 -11.84
N LEU A 82 3.88 -29.64 -10.75
CA LEU A 82 3.96 -30.17 -9.39
C LEU A 82 2.67 -30.91 -9.04
N GLU A 83 2.77 -32.04 -8.34
CA GLU A 83 1.62 -32.82 -7.85
C GLU A 83 0.65 -31.95 -7.03
N GLN A 84 1.18 -31.07 -6.19
CA GLN A 84 0.40 -30.10 -5.41
C GLN A 84 -0.43 -29.13 -6.25
N THR A 85 0.03 -28.79 -7.47
CA THR A 85 -0.74 -27.91 -8.37
C THR A 85 -1.95 -28.62 -8.93
N ASP A 86 -1.82 -29.89 -9.31
CA ASP A 86 -2.93 -30.73 -9.79
C ASP A 86 -3.97 -30.97 -8.68
N ASP A 87 -3.50 -31.19 -7.44
CA ASP A 87 -4.37 -31.36 -6.27
C ASP A 87 -5.13 -30.08 -5.94
N ASN A 88 -4.48 -28.92 -6.01
CA ASN A 88 -5.14 -27.63 -5.78
C ASN A 88 -6.21 -27.34 -6.85
N ILE A 89 -5.92 -27.61 -8.12
CA ILE A 89 -6.87 -27.43 -9.22
C ILE A 89 -8.06 -28.39 -9.06
N SER A 90 -7.79 -29.65 -8.73
CA SER A 90 -8.83 -30.67 -8.52
C SER A 90 -9.72 -30.30 -7.34
N MET A 91 -9.13 -29.89 -6.21
CA MET A 91 -9.86 -29.43 -5.03
C MET A 91 -10.76 -28.23 -5.35
N PHE A 92 -10.24 -27.22 -6.06
CA PHE A 92 -11.01 -26.03 -6.41
C PHE A 92 -12.19 -26.37 -7.34
N LYS A 93 -11.96 -27.25 -8.32
CA LYS A 93 -13.03 -27.76 -9.20
C LYS A 93 -14.13 -28.48 -8.42
N GLU A 94 -13.76 -29.34 -7.47
CA GLU A 94 -14.70 -30.09 -6.64
C GLU A 94 -15.54 -29.20 -5.71
N GLN A 95 -14.99 -28.05 -5.30
CA GLN A 95 -15.71 -27.05 -4.51
C GLN A 95 -16.72 -26.24 -5.34
N HIS A 96 -16.45 -26.10 -6.65
CA HIS A 96 -17.26 -25.28 -7.57
C HIS A 96 -17.73 -26.08 -8.80
N PRO A 97 -18.41 -27.24 -8.63
CA PRO A 97 -18.72 -28.16 -9.72
C PRO A 97 -19.78 -27.64 -10.69
N GLN A 98 -20.52 -26.60 -10.31
CA GLN A 98 -21.51 -25.94 -11.19
C GLN A 98 -20.84 -24.98 -12.18
N GLU A 99 -19.63 -24.52 -11.87
CA GLU A 99 -18.88 -23.53 -12.66
C GLU A 99 -17.75 -24.20 -13.46
N PHE A 100 -17.10 -25.24 -12.89
CA PHE A 100 -15.99 -25.93 -13.52
C PHE A 100 -16.27 -27.43 -13.65
N LYS A 101 -16.33 -27.92 -14.89
CA LYS A 101 -16.52 -29.34 -15.24
C LYS A 101 -15.17 -30.04 -15.37
N THR A 102 -14.14 -29.31 -15.83
CA THR A 102 -12.80 -29.81 -16.10
C THR A 102 -11.73 -29.01 -15.34
N PRO A 103 -10.59 -29.64 -14.99
CA PRO A 103 -9.42 -28.93 -14.48
C PRO A 103 -8.92 -27.82 -15.41
N GLY A 104 -9.09 -28.00 -16.73
CA GLY A 104 -8.72 -27.01 -17.74
C GLY A 104 -9.49 -25.70 -17.59
N GLU A 105 -10.78 -25.73 -17.28
CA GLU A 105 -11.59 -24.52 -17.07
C GLU A 105 -11.11 -23.72 -15.85
N VAL A 106 -10.60 -24.38 -14.81
CA VAL A 106 -9.96 -23.71 -13.66
C VAL A 106 -8.65 -23.04 -14.07
N VAL A 107 -7.83 -23.74 -14.88
CA VAL A 107 -6.58 -23.17 -15.42
C VAL A 107 -6.86 -21.97 -16.32
N ASP A 108 -7.87 -22.03 -17.18
CA ASP A 108 -8.25 -20.93 -18.07
C ASP A 108 -8.71 -19.71 -17.28
N LEU A 109 -9.50 -19.91 -16.20
CA LEU A 109 -9.86 -18.83 -15.30
C LEU A 109 -8.62 -18.21 -14.66
N LEU A 110 -7.74 -19.00 -14.04
CA LEU A 110 -6.53 -18.50 -13.39
C LEU A 110 -5.61 -17.79 -14.39
N ALA A 111 -5.45 -18.32 -15.60
CA ALA A 111 -4.66 -17.70 -16.66
C ALA A 111 -5.29 -16.37 -17.10
N SER A 112 -6.61 -16.28 -17.20
CA SER A 112 -7.30 -15.02 -17.53
C SER A 112 -7.09 -13.95 -16.44
N LEU A 113 -7.24 -14.34 -15.17
CA LEU A 113 -7.10 -13.45 -14.01
C LEU A 113 -5.65 -13.04 -13.73
N CYS A 114 -4.67 -13.88 -14.08
CA CYS A 114 -3.27 -13.63 -13.76
C CYS A 114 -2.45 -13.11 -14.95
N LEU A 115 -2.77 -13.51 -16.18
CA LEU A 115 -1.96 -13.20 -17.37
C LEU A 115 -2.65 -12.24 -18.35
N ARG A 116 -3.97 -12.06 -18.25
CA ARG A 116 -4.77 -11.17 -19.10
C ARG A 116 -5.58 -10.18 -18.28
N VAL A 117 -4.94 -9.61 -17.26
CA VAL A 117 -5.57 -8.62 -16.38
C VAL A 117 -6.01 -7.40 -17.19
N ASN A 118 -7.25 -6.95 -16.97
CA ASN A 118 -7.71 -5.67 -17.51
C ASN A 118 -6.85 -4.53 -16.94
N LYS A 119 -6.42 -3.60 -17.79
CA LYS A 119 -5.50 -2.51 -17.40
C LYS A 119 -6.07 -1.58 -16.33
N GLY A 120 -7.36 -1.24 -16.41
CA GLY A 120 -8.04 -0.42 -15.40
C GLY A 120 -8.15 -1.15 -14.07
N ALA A 121 -8.58 -2.42 -14.11
CA ALA A 121 -8.65 -3.26 -12.91
C ALA A 121 -7.27 -3.48 -12.27
N ALA A 122 -6.21 -3.64 -13.09
CA ALA A 122 -4.84 -3.74 -12.60
C ALA A 122 -4.39 -2.47 -11.87
N ALA A 123 -4.77 -1.29 -12.39
CA ALA A 123 -4.47 -0.02 -11.74
C ALA A 123 -5.17 0.10 -10.38
N GLU A 124 -6.48 -0.15 -10.35
CA GLU A 124 -7.28 -0.14 -9.11
C GLU A 124 -6.75 -1.12 -8.06
N LEU A 125 -6.46 -2.36 -8.46
CA LEU A 125 -5.91 -3.40 -7.57
C LEU A 125 -4.50 -3.02 -7.09
N SER A 126 -3.66 -2.43 -7.93
CA SER A 126 -2.33 -1.98 -7.53
C SER A 126 -2.38 -0.83 -6.51
N ALA A 127 -3.32 0.11 -6.69
CA ALA A 127 -3.55 1.22 -5.77
C ALA A 127 -4.10 0.73 -4.42
N PHE A 128 -5.06 -0.19 -4.46
CA PHE A 128 -5.57 -0.86 -3.25
C PHE A 128 -4.44 -1.58 -2.49
N CYS A 129 -3.60 -2.34 -3.19
CA CYS A 129 -2.46 -3.01 -2.56
C CYS A 129 -1.47 -1.99 -1.98
N ALA A 130 -1.20 -0.87 -2.64
CA ALA A 130 -0.35 0.19 -2.11
C ALA A 130 -0.90 0.78 -0.80
N GLN A 131 -2.20 1.06 -0.76
CA GLN A 131 -2.87 1.53 0.45
C GLN A 131 -2.78 0.52 1.60
N ARG A 132 -2.99 -0.78 1.30
CA ARG A 132 -2.88 -1.85 2.30
C ARG A 132 -1.45 -2.03 2.80
N VAL A 133 -0.45 -1.96 1.91
CA VAL A 133 0.97 -2.01 2.29
C VAL A 133 1.30 -0.88 3.26
N LYS A 134 0.90 0.37 2.95
CA LYS A 134 1.12 1.51 3.84
C LYS A 134 0.44 1.30 5.20
N SER A 135 -0.84 0.93 5.21
CA SER A 135 -1.58 0.67 6.45
C SER A 135 -0.96 -0.41 7.33
N ILE A 136 -0.45 -1.51 6.75
CA ILE A 136 0.22 -2.57 7.50
C ILE A 136 1.58 -2.11 8.02
N GLN A 137 2.32 -1.30 7.25
CA GLN A 137 3.59 -0.73 7.70
C GLN A 137 3.40 0.25 8.86
N ASP A 138 2.35 1.08 8.80
CA ASP A 138 1.98 1.99 9.88
C ASP A 138 1.62 1.18 11.15
N GLU A 139 0.82 0.12 11.00
CA GLU A 139 0.47 -0.80 12.09
C GLU A 139 1.71 -1.49 12.68
N LEU A 140 2.61 -2.01 11.84
CA LEU A 140 3.87 -2.62 12.27
C LEU A 140 4.79 -1.61 12.98
N SER A 141 4.83 -0.35 12.54
CA SER A 141 5.64 0.69 13.18
C SER A 141 5.16 1.09 14.58
N GLY A 142 3.87 0.84 14.88
CA GLY A 142 3.31 1.02 16.22
C GLY A 142 3.70 -0.08 17.20
N TYR A 143 4.15 -1.24 16.70
CA TYR A 143 4.79 -2.27 17.51
C TYR A 143 6.29 -1.93 17.58
N GLY A 144 6.71 -1.18 18.61
CA GLY A 144 8.13 -0.86 18.82
C GLY A 144 9.02 -2.10 18.95
N ASP A 145 10.35 -1.90 18.97
CA ASP A 145 11.44 -2.90 19.00
C ASP A 145 11.41 -3.94 20.15
N ALA A 146 10.30 -4.05 20.88
CA ALA A 146 10.10 -5.08 21.88
C ALA A 146 10.09 -6.45 21.19
N GLU A 147 11.04 -7.28 21.59
CA GLU A 147 11.25 -8.70 21.27
C GLU A 147 10.08 -9.57 21.76
N SER A 148 8.87 -9.22 21.34
CA SER A 148 7.61 -9.92 21.57
C SER A 148 6.92 -10.08 20.21
N LEU A 149 7.63 -10.71 19.26
CA LEU A 149 7.07 -11.14 17.98
C LEU A 149 5.93 -12.11 18.26
N SER A 150 4.72 -11.57 18.31
CA SER A 150 3.50 -12.34 18.43
C SER A 150 3.14 -12.91 17.06
N LEU A 151 2.34 -13.99 17.06
CA LEU A 151 1.71 -14.54 15.86
C LEU A 151 0.96 -13.49 15.01
N ALA A 152 0.62 -12.33 15.57
CA ALA A 152 0.00 -11.22 14.85
C ALA A 152 1.00 -10.44 13.99
N ALA A 153 2.24 -10.24 14.45
CA ALA A 153 3.29 -9.58 13.67
C ALA A 153 3.71 -10.44 12.47
N ASP A 154 3.80 -11.76 12.66
CA ASP A 154 4.06 -12.71 11.57
C ASP A 154 2.94 -12.69 10.52
N ASP A 155 1.67 -12.69 10.96
CA ASP A 155 0.51 -12.59 10.08
C ASP A 155 0.47 -11.26 9.29
N LEU A 156 0.86 -10.15 9.93
CA LEU A 156 1.00 -8.85 9.26
C LEU A 156 2.14 -8.85 8.24
N ASN A 157 3.28 -9.45 8.55
CA ASN A 157 4.41 -9.58 7.63
C ASN A 157 4.07 -10.48 6.42
N ASP A 158 3.36 -11.58 6.63
CA ASP A 158 2.85 -12.45 5.56
C ASP A 158 1.91 -11.67 4.63
N LYS A 159 0.96 -10.92 5.19
CA LYS A 159 0.06 -10.05 4.43
C LYS A 159 0.82 -8.97 3.67
N LEU A 160 1.82 -8.34 4.30
CA LEU A 160 2.66 -7.32 3.69
C LEU A 160 3.38 -7.88 2.45
N SER A 161 4.00 -9.06 2.60
CA SER A 161 4.67 -9.77 1.50
C SER A 161 3.69 -10.12 0.38
N TYR A 162 2.50 -10.62 0.73
CA TYR A 162 1.44 -10.95 -0.22
C TYR A 162 1.00 -9.73 -1.02
N TYR A 163 0.63 -8.63 -0.36
CA TYR A 163 0.18 -7.40 -1.04
C TYR A 163 1.28 -6.76 -1.87
N LYS A 164 2.54 -6.79 -1.43
CA LYS A 164 3.69 -6.32 -2.25
C LYS A 164 3.83 -7.15 -3.52
N THR A 165 3.77 -8.46 -3.42
CA THR A 165 3.88 -9.38 -4.56
C THR A 165 2.74 -9.15 -5.55
N LEU A 166 1.50 -9.08 -5.05
CA LEU A 166 0.32 -8.84 -5.86
C LEU A 166 0.39 -7.47 -6.56
N ARG A 167 0.76 -6.41 -5.83
CA ARG A 167 0.96 -5.07 -6.40
C ARG A 167 1.97 -5.11 -7.55
N ASN A 168 3.14 -5.70 -7.32
CA ASN A 168 4.19 -5.78 -8.32
C ASN A 168 3.76 -6.58 -9.56
N HIS A 169 2.92 -7.59 -9.38
CA HIS A 169 2.32 -8.32 -10.49
C HIS A 169 1.34 -7.44 -11.28
N MET A 170 0.40 -6.76 -10.60
CA MET A 170 -0.57 -5.88 -11.24
C MET A 170 0.09 -4.73 -12.02
N LEU A 171 1.14 -4.13 -11.46
CA LEU A 171 1.90 -3.04 -12.10
C LEU A 171 2.47 -3.41 -13.48
N ARG A 172 2.67 -4.71 -13.78
CA ARG A 172 3.12 -5.17 -15.11
C ARG A 172 2.09 -4.90 -16.22
N PHE A 173 0.82 -4.72 -15.86
CA PHE A 173 -0.30 -4.56 -16.79
C PHE A 173 -0.81 -3.12 -16.89
N VAL A 174 -0.41 -2.24 -15.95
CA VAL A 174 -0.76 -0.83 -15.99
C VAL A 174 0.08 -0.14 -17.08
N PRO A 175 -0.53 0.68 -17.98
CA PRO A 175 0.24 1.42 -18.98
C PRO A 175 1.32 2.26 -18.28
N GLN A 176 2.55 2.22 -18.77
CA GLN A 176 3.64 2.99 -18.16
C GLN A 176 3.33 4.49 -18.14
N ASP A 177 2.66 5.02 -19.15
CA ASP A 177 2.21 6.43 -19.20
C ASP A 177 1.19 6.78 -18.09
N SER A 178 0.51 5.78 -17.53
CA SER A 178 -0.40 5.91 -16.39
C SER A 178 0.28 5.64 -15.03
N LEU A 179 1.47 5.03 -15.06
CA LEU A 179 2.36 4.81 -13.89
C LEU A 179 3.34 5.95 -13.68
N VAL A 180 3.45 6.86 -14.66
CA VAL A 180 3.91 8.21 -14.38
C VAL A 180 2.86 8.77 -13.44
N ASP A 181 3.09 8.64 -12.12
CA ASP A 181 2.71 9.68 -11.18
C ASP A 181 2.89 10.95 -11.99
N LYS A 182 1.83 11.72 -12.24
CA LYS A 182 2.01 13.06 -12.76
C LYS A 182 2.87 13.72 -11.71
N ARG A 183 4.20 13.61 -11.86
CA ARG A 183 5.15 14.28 -11.01
C ARG A 183 4.64 15.70 -11.07
N PRO A 184 4.34 16.32 -9.93
CA PRO A 184 3.89 17.69 -9.96
C PRO A 184 4.88 18.43 -10.85
N SER A 185 4.34 19.21 -11.79
CA SER A 185 5.19 20.02 -12.65
C SER A 185 6.10 20.83 -11.73
N MET A 186 7.37 20.95 -12.10
CA MET A 186 8.40 21.48 -11.21
C MET A 186 8.79 22.88 -11.66
N LYS A 187 8.94 23.79 -10.70
CA LYS A 187 9.48 25.14 -10.93
C LYS A 187 10.89 25.24 -10.39
N ARG A 188 11.63 26.15 -11.03
CA ARG A 188 12.96 26.56 -10.63
C ARG A 188 12.88 27.95 -9.98
N VAL A 189 13.53 28.10 -8.84
CA VAL A 189 13.76 29.40 -8.18
C VAL A 189 15.28 29.62 -8.11
N ASP A 190 15.75 30.69 -8.73
CA ASP A 190 17.17 31.05 -8.71
C ASP A 190 17.58 31.57 -7.34
N LEU A 191 18.64 31.01 -6.79
CA LEU A 191 19.23 31.35 -5.50
C LEU A 191 20.53 32.14 -5.70
N ARG A 192 21.24 32.42 -4.61
CA ARG A 192 22.54 33.10 -4.65
C ARG A 192 23.58 32.31 -5.47
N ASP A 193 24.49 33.04 -6.10
CA ASP A 193 25.70 32.52 -6.77
C ASP A 193 25.42 31.46 -7.85
N GLY A 194 24.27 31.57 -8.52
CA GLY A 194 23.88 30.65 -9.60
C GLY A 194 23.37 29.29 -9.13
N SER A 195 23.28 29.08 -7.81
CA SER A 195 22.53 27.95 -7.24
C SER A 195 21.04 28.09 -7.55
N TYR A 196 20.28 27.00 -7.50
CA TYR A 196 18.83 27.06 -7.73
C TYR A 196 18.08 25.97 -6.97
N LEU A 197 16.85 26.29 -6.56
CA LEU A 197 15.90 25.37 -5.96
C LEU A 197 14.98 24.80 -7.05
N VAL A 198 14.70 23.50 -6.98
CA VAL A 198 13.64 22.84 -7.76
C VAL A 198 12.59 22.30 -6.79
N VAL A 199 11.33 22.70 -6.97
CA VAL A 199 10.19 22.28 -6.15
C VAL A 199 8.94 22.09 -7.01
N PRO A 200 7.92 21.35 -6.53
CA PRO A 200 6.60 21.33 -7.15
C PRO A 200 6.02 22.73 -7.40
N ASP A 201 5.38 22.93 -8.55
CA ASP A 201 4.81 24.21 -9.00
C ASP A 201 3.76 24.74 -8.03
N ASP A 202 3.00 23.83 -7.43
CA ASP A 202 1.91 24.08 -6.50
C ASP A 202 2.37 24.42 -5.08
N TRP A 203 3.67 24.32 -4.78
CA TRP A 203 4.23 24.72 -3.48
C TRP A 203 4.47 26.24 -3.45
N PRO A 204 3.76 27.02 -2.61
CA PRO A 204 3.98 28.46 -2.54
C PRO A 204 5.36 28.77 -1.93
N VAL A 205 6.13 29.63 -2.59
CA VAL A 205 7.41 30.13 -2.07
C VAL A 205 7.16 31.48 -1.42
N VAL A 206 7.26 31.51 -0.09
CA VAL A 206 6.72 32.58 0.75
C VAL A 206 7.50 33.89 0.57
N ASN A 207 8.81 33.81 0.40
CA ASN A 207 9.72 34.95 0.30
C ASN A 207 10.59 34.88 -0.96
N GLU A 208 9.98 34.49 -2.09
CA GLU A 208 10.68 34.34 -3.38
C GLU A 208 11.42 35.61 -3.81
N SER A 209 10.93 36.80 -3.44
CA SER A 209 11.63 38.07 -3.70
C SER A 209 13.01 38.18 -3.07
N ASN A 210 13.30 37.38 -2.03
CA ASN A 210 14.59 37.37 -1.35
C ASN A 210 15.55 36.31 -1.90
N ALA A 211 15.13 35.51 -2.88
CA ALA A 211 15.84 34.30 -3.32
C ALA A 211 17.30 34.56 -3.72
N ALA A 212 17.59 35.68 -4.39
CA ALA A 212 18.95 36.08 -4.78
C ALA A 212 19.93 36.26 -3.60
N SER A 213 19.41 36.39 -2.38
CA SER A 213 20.19 36.52 -1.14
C SER A 213 20.18 35.25 -0.28
N CYS A 214 19.55 34.16 -0.73
CA CYS A 214 19.37 32.95 0.03
C CYS A 214 20.24 31.81 -0.50
N ASP A 215 20.68 30.96 0.43
CA ASP A 215 21.51 29.79 0.18
C ASP A 215 20.75 28.49 0.55
N TYR A 216 19.69 28.57 1.35
CA TYR A 216 18.98 27.41 1.89
C TYR A 216 17.48 27.54 1.66
N ALA A 217 16.79 26.41 1.62
CA ALA A 217 15.34 26.35 1.51
C ALA A 217 14.80 25.36 2.54
N PHE A 218 13.65 25.68 3.11
CA PHE A 218 12.93 24.88 4.09
C PHE A 218 11.51 24.67 3.60
N VAL A 219 10.96 23.50 3.86
CA VAL A 219 9.55 23.20 3.63
C VAL A 219 8.83 23.10 4.96
N LEU A 220 7.71 23.80 5.08
CA LEU A 220 6.74 23.58 6.13
C LEU A 220 5.71 22.57 5.65
N GLU A 221 5.54 21.50 6.41
CA GLU A 221 4.53 20.47 6.21
C GLU A 221 3.64 20.38 7.45
N VAL A 222 2.35 20.09 7.24
CA VAL A 222 1.42 19.80 8.33
C VAL A 222 0.91 18.38 8.19
N ARG A 223 1.21 17.54 9.19
CA ARG A 223 0.64 16.20 9.31
C ARG A 223 -0.69 16.26 10.06
N ASN A 224 -1.61 15.33 9.77
CA ASN A 224 -2.88 15.15 10.49
C ASN A 224 -3.82 16.37 10.47
N ALA A 225 -3.66 17.28 9.50
CA ALA A 225 -4.63 18.35 9.30
C ALA A 225 -5.96 17.78 8.75
N SER A 226 -7.08 18.37 9.18
CA SER A 226 -8.41 18.06 8.65
C SER A 226 -8.57 18.48 7.18
N ASP A 227 -7.89 19.57 6.81
CA ASP A 227 -7.88 20.13 5.47
C ASP A 227 -6.53 19.90 4.78
N ALA A 228 -6.55 19.87 3.45
CA ALA A 228 -5.32 19.80 2.67
C ALA A 228 -4.58 21.14 2.76
N ILE A 229 -3.51 21.17 3.57
CA ILE A 229 -2.64 22.34 3.72
C ILE A 229 -1.49 22.22 2.70
N PRO A 230 -1.23 23.26 1.88
CA PRO A 230 -0.09 23.26 0.96
C PRO A 230 1.24 23.12 1.70
N HIS A 231 2.23 22.52 1.04
CA HIS A 231 3.61 22.63 1.49
C HIS A 231 4.12 24.03 1.16
N TYR A 232 4.53 24.78 2.18
CA TYR A 232 5.06 26.13 1.99
C TYR A 232 6.58 26.10 2.01
N VAL A 233 7.20 26.80 1.05
CA VAL A 233 8.65 26.90 0.95
C VAL A 233 9.11 28.24 1.50
N TYR A 234 10.09 28.20 2.40
CA TYR A 234 10.76 29.38 2.94
C TYR A 234 12.25 29.36 2.59
N LEU A 235 12.74 30.46 2.01
CA LEU A 235 14.14 30.64 1.62
C LEU A 235 14.91 31.34 2.74
N SER A 236 16.14 30.92 3.01
CA SER A 236 16.99 31.51 4.05
C SER A 236 18.44 31.63 3.62
N SER A 237 19.16 32.59 4.19
CA SER A 237 20.63 32.63 4.14
C SER A 237 21.29 31.78 5.24
N LYS A 238 20.50 31.19 6.16
CA LYS A 238 20.98 30.38 7.28
C LYS A 238 20.72 28.90 7.02
N GLU A 239 21.70 28.06 7.33
CA GLU A 239 21.60 26.60 7.21
C GLU A 239 20.59 25.99 8.20
N VAL A 240 20.39 26.66 9.34
CA VAL A 240 19.38 26.32 10.33
C VAL A 240 18.45 27.51 10.50
N CYS A 241 17.15 27.29 10.33
CA CYS A 241 16.13 28.30 10.50
C CYS A 241 15.16 27.88 11.62
N PRO A 242 14.91 28.74 12.63
CA PRO A 242 13.90 28.46 13.65
C PRO A 242 12.50 28.30 13.05
N THR A 243 11.74 27.32 13.54
CA THR A 243 10.36 27.06 13.10
C THR A 243 9.48 28.32 13.20
N ASP A 244 9.65 29.14 14.24
CA ASP A 244 8.89 30.36 14.43
C ASP A 244 9.14 31.40 13.33
N GLU A 245 10.38 31.53 12.83
CA GLU A 245 10.72 32.46 11.73
C GLU A 245 9.98 32.06 10.43
N VAL A 246 9.89 30.75 10.17
CA VAL A 246 9.17 30.20 9.01
C VAL A 246 7.66 30.36 9.17
N LEU A 247 7.13 30.08 10.37
CA LEU A 247 5.72 30.25 10.69
C LEU A 247 5.25 31.69 10.57
N ASP A 248 6.05 32.64 11.06
CA ASP A 248 5.75 34.06 10.98
C ASP A 248 5.67 34.51 9.52
N ALA A 249 6.64 34.13 8.69
CA ALA A 249 6.63 34.45 7.27
C ALA A 249 5.42 33.84 6.53
N ILE A 250 5.04 32.60 6.86
CA ILE A 250 3.86 31.95 6.27
C ILE A 250 2.57 32.61 6.74
N ALA A 251 2.48 33.01 8.01
CA ALA A 251 1.30 33.64 8.58
C ALA A 251 0.95 34.98 7.92
N ASP A 252 1.95 35.68 7.38
CA ASP A 252 1.74 36.91 6.60
C ASP A 252 0.98 36.66 5.28
N ILE A 253 1.10 35.46 4.71
CA ILE A 253 0.42 35.06 3.45
C ILE A 253 -0.85 34.29 3.74
N TRP A 254 -0.78 33.35 4.70
CA TRP A 254 -1.86 32.48 5.10
C TRP A 254 -2.01 32.48 6.63
N PRO A 255 -2.83 33.40 7.18
CA PRO A 255 -3.04 33.51 8.62
C PRO A 255 -3.58 32.24 9.28
N GLY A 256 -4.25 31.37 8.51
CA GLY A 256 -4.81 30.09 8.99
C GLY A 256 -3.77 29.14 9.57
N ILE A 257 -2.48 29.31 9.27
CA ILE A 257 -1.41 28.53 9.91
C ILE A 257 -1.39 28.73 11.44
N ARG A 258 -1.85 29.87 11.95
CA ARG A 258 -1.92 30.14 13.39
C ARG A 258 -2.97 29.28 14.07
N ASP A 259 -4.10 29.03 13.40
CA ASP A 259 -5.13 28.14 13.93
C ASP A 259 -4.58 26.71 14.05
N VAL A 260 -3.82 26.27 13.04
CA VAL A 260 -3.11 24.98 13.06
C VAL A 260 -2.11 24.93 14.21
N GLN A 261 -1.31 25.98 14.38
CA GLN A 261 -0.32 26.08 15.45
C GLN A 261 -0.98 25.97 16.83
N THR A 262 -2.11 26.63 17.05
CA THR A 262 -2.88 26.57 18.31
C THR A 262 -3.60 25.23 18.52
N SER A 263 -3.81 24.46 17.45
CA SER A 263 -4.48 23.15 17.49
C SER A 263 -3.50 21.99 17.71
N GLN A 264 -2.19 22.26 17.72
CA GLN A 264 -1.19 21.25 18.06
C GLN A 264 -1.36 20.82 19.53
N VAL A 265 -1.18 19.53 19.77
CA VAL A 265 -1.18 18.96 21.12
C VAL A 265 0.25 18.56 21.42
N GLU A 266 0.74 18.86 22.62
CA GLU A 266 2.07 18.42 23.06
C GLU A 266 1.99 16.99 23.64
N PRO A 267 2.96 16.11 23.37
CA PRO A 267 3.00 14.80 23.97
C PRO A 267 3.29 14.92 25.48
N ILE A 268 2.48 14.22 26.28
CA ILE A 268 2.64 14.11 27.73
C ILE A 268 3.32 12.79 28.02
N TYR A 269 4.52 12.83 28.59
CA TYR A 269 5.31 11.64 28.89
C TYR A 269 5.10 11.18 30.33
N ASP A 270 5.04 9.87 30.54
CA ASP A 270 5.19 9.28 31.86
C ASP A 270 6.67 9.14 32.28
N LYS A 271 6.89 8.64 33.49
CA LYS A 271 8.23 8.41 34.05
C LYS A 271 9.09 7.41 33.26
N ASP A 272 8.46 6.57 32.45
CA ASP A 272 9.10 5.52 31.67
C ASP A 272 9.29 5.97 30.19
N GLY A 273 8.88 7.20 29.86
CA GLY A 273 9.02 7.82 28.53
C GLY A 273 7.89 7.49 27.57
N MET A 274 6.81 6.87 28.04
CA MET A 274 5.63 6.57 27.21
C MET A 274 4.71 7.78 27.10
N ILE A 275 4.11 7.97 25.92
CA ILE A 275 3.18 9.08 25.68
C ILE A 275 1.79 8.72 26.23
N LEU A 276 1.36 9.41 27.28
CA LEU A 276 0.08 9.20 27.97
C LEU A 276 -1.13 9.67 27.14
N ASN A 277 -0.97 10.74 26.36
CA ASN A 277 -2.01 11.29 25.48
C ASN A 277 -1.79 10.91 24.01
N ALA A 278 -1.26 9.71 23.73
CA ALA A 278 -0.88 9.29 22.38
C ALA A 278 -2.02 9.42 21.36
N ASP A 279 -3.24 9.02 21.73
CA ASP A 279 -4.41 9.09 20.83
C ASP A 279 -4.80 10.53 20.46
N GLU A 280 -4.66 11.47 21.40
CA GLU A 280 -4.96 12.88 21.18
C GLU A 280 -3.86 13.53 20.34
N TRP A 281 -2.60 13.29 20.73
CA TRP A 281 -1.42 13.76 20.02
C TRP A 281 -1.35 13.28 18.56
N MET A 282 -1.64 12.00 18.32
CA MET A 282 -1.62 11.41 16.98
C MET A 282 -2.76 11.90 16.08
N LYS A 283 -3.84 12.45 16.65
CA LYS A 283 -4.95 13.04 15.89
C LYS A 283 -4.80 14.54 15.68
N ALA A 284 -4.06 15.22 16.53
CA ALA A 284 -3.80 16.64 16.41
C ALA A 284 -2.95 16.93 15.17
N PRO A 285 -3.16 18.09 14.50
CA PRO A 285 -2.26 18.54 13.47
C PRO A 285 -0.86 18.76 14.06
N ILE A 286 0.18 18.44 13.30
CA ILE A 286 1.57 18.64 13.72
C ILE A 286 2.30 19.37 12.61
N ILE A 287 2.91 20.51 12.95
CA ILE A 287 3.70 21.32 12.04
C ILE A 287 5.15 20.85 12.11
N GLY A 288 5.72 20.54 10.95
CA GLY A 288 7.14 20.25 10.78
C GLY A 288 7.79 21.23 9.81
N VAL A 289 8.99 21.67 10.13
CA VAL A 289 9.84 22.46 9.22
C VAL A 289 11.10 21.65 8.94
N PHE A 290 11.34 21.37 7.66
CA PHE A 290 12.43 20.50 7.22
C PHE A 290 13.28 21.19 6.17
N PRO A 291 14.63 21.06 6.22
CA PRO A 291 15.48 21.58 5.16
C PRO A 291 15.28 20.79 3.87
N ILE A 292 15.17 21.50 2.75
CA ILE A 292 15.26 20.90 1.43
C ILE A 292 16.74 20.68 1.13
N ARG A 293 17.13 19.42 0.97
CA ARG A 293 18.53 19.02 0.83
C ARG A 293 19.06 19.26 -0.57
N ASP A 294 20.38 19.29 -0.67
CA ASP A 294 21.08 19.41 -1.95
C ASP A 294 20.86 18.15 -2.80
N ALA A 295 20.80 18.30 -4.13
CA ALA A 295 20.62 17.22 -5.09
C ALA A 295 21.69 16.11 -4.94
N SER A 296 22.89 16.49 -4.51
CA SER A 296 24.02 15.57 -4.22
C SER A 296 23.77 14.65 -3.01
N SER A 297 22.77 14.95 -2.18
CA SER A 297 22.39 14.13 -1.02
C SER A 297 21.54 12.93 -1.39
N PHE A 298 21.07 12.85 -2.64
CA PHE A 298 20.14 11.84 -3.13
C PHE A 298 20.81 10.91 -4.14
N SER A 299 20.28 9.69 -4.25
CA SER A 299 20.76 8.67 -5.17
C SER A 299 19.59 8.11 -5.99
N TRP A 300 19.86 7.12 -6.83
CA TRP A 300 18.81 6.44 -7.58
C TRP A 300 17.91 5.56 -6.68
N GLU A 301 18.44 5.07 -5.56
CA GLU A 301 17.72 4.30 -4.53
C GLU A 301 17.00 5.20 -3.54
N ASP A 302 17.63 6.31 -3.13
CA ASP A 302 17.11 7.27 -2.17
C ASP A 302 16.76 8.59 -2.87
N LYS A 303 15.49 8.71 -3.26
CA LYS A 303 14.99 9.83 -4.05
C LYS A 303 14.54 10.98 -3.15
N ALA A 304 14.77 12.20 -3.61
CA ALA A 304 14.27 13.40 -2.96
C ALA A 304 12.74 13.34 -2.74
N PRO A 305 12.24 13.64 -1.53
CA PRO A 305 10.82 13.78 -1.27
C PRO A 305 10.18 14.76 -2.26
N TYR A 306 9.14 14.31 -2.96
CA TYR A 306 8.45 15.09 -4.00
C TYR A 306 9.35 15.60 -5.14
N GLY A 307 10.60 15.12 -5.23
CA GLY A 307 11.61 15.66 -6.15
C GLY A 307 12.16 17.04 -5.77
N ALA A 308 11.85 17.56 -4.57
CA ALA A 308 12.30 18.86 -4.13
C ALA A 308 13.79 18.82 -3.71
N MET A 309 14.62 19.67 -4.33
CA MET A 309 16.06 19.68 -4.08
C MET A 309 16.74 21.00 -4.45
N VAL A 310 17.88 21.27 -3.82
CA VAL A 310 18.75 22.42 -4.15
C VAL A 310 19.92 21.98 -5.02
N TYR A 311 20.19 22.69 -6.10
CA TYR A 311 21.38 22.49 -6.93
C TYR A 311 22.39 23.60 -6.66
N ARG A 312 23.61 23.20 -6.30
CA ARG A 312 24.75 24.09 -6.06
C ARG A 312 25.53 24.30 -7.36
N HIS A 313 25.98 25.52 -7.59
CA HIS A 313 26.96 25.84 -8.63
C HIS A 313 28.39 25.58 -8.13
#